data_AF-A0A1M6RP47-F1
#
_entry.id   AF-A0A1M6RP47-F1
#
_cell.length_a   1.000
_cell.length_b   1.000
_cell.length_c   1.000
_cell.angle_alpha   90.00
_cell.angle_beta   90.00
_cell.angle_gamma   90.00
#
_symmetry.space_group_name_H-M   'P 1'
#
loop_
_entity.id
_entity.type
_entity.pdbx_description
1 polymer ?
#
loop_
_entity_poly.entity_id
_entity_poly.type
_entity_poly.pdbx_seq_one_letter_code
_entity_poly.pdbx_strand_id
1 'polypeptide(L)' 'MESKNRLNEVPLANINDGELKSIKNLEKQLNDKYYLIAFNKEENLKP' A
#
# COMPACT_ATOMS: atom_id res chain seq x y z
N MET A 1 9.36 -4.71 -24.78
CA MET A 1 9.49 -4.62 -23.30
C MET A 1 8.11 -4.87 -22.73
N GLU A 2 7.91 -6.02 -22.10
CA GLU A 2 6.65 -6.30 -21.39
C GLU A 2 6.51 -5.31 -20.23
N SER A 3 5.39 -4.57 -20.20
CA SER A 3 5.04 -3.62 -19.14
C SER A 3 4.76 -4.37 -17.83
N LYS A 4 5.83 -4.65 -17.07
CA LYS A 4 5.75 -5.42 -15.80
C LYS A 4 5.28 -4.61 -14.60
N ASN A 5 5.05 -3.30 -14.72
CA ASN A 5 4.57 -2.46 -13.64
C ASN A 5 3.14 -2.00 -13.91
N ARG A 6 2.18 -2.85 -13.54
CA ARG A 6 0.73 -2.56 -13.59
C ARG A 6 0.27 -1.80 -12.34
N LEU A 7 1.08 -0.87 -11.81
CA LEU A 7 0.73 -0.11 -10.61
C LEU A 7 -0.58 0.65 -10.76
N ASN A 8 -0.93 1.06 -11.99
CA ASN A 8 -2.19 1.72 -12.30
C ASN A 8 -3.43 0.81 -12.14
N GLU A 9 -3.24 -0.51 -12.05
CA GLU A 9 -4.30 -1.51 -11.86
C GLU A 9 -4.45 -1.92 -10.39
N VAL A 10 -3.55 -1.44 -9.51
CA VAL A 10 -3.55 -1.81 -8.10
C VAL A 10 -4.35 -0.79 -7.29
N PRO A 11 -5.37 -1.20 -6.53
CA PRO A 11 -6.14 -0.28 -5.70
C PRO A 11 -5.23 0.36 -4.66
N LEU A 12 -5.28 1.69 -4.58
CA LEU A 12 -4.57 2.43 -3.54
C LEU A 12 -5.25 2.20 -2.20
N ALA A 13 -4.45 2.04 -1.14
CA ALA A 13 -4.95 1.91 0.21
C ALA A 13 -5.76 3.16 0.58
N ASN A 14 -7.02 2.97 0.97
CA ASN A 14 -7.82 4.06 1.54
C ASN A 14 -7.45 4.21 3.01
N ILE A 15 -6.53 5.13 3.31
CA ILE A 15 -6.03 5.41 4.66
C ILE A 15 -6.61 6.71 5.20
N ASN A 16 -6.84 6.77 6.50
CA ASN A 16 -7.23 8.00 7.19
C ASN A 16 -6.00 8.82 7.65
N ASP A 17 -6.25 10.05 8.11
CA ASP A 17 -5.18 10.98 8.52
C ASP A 17 -4.32 10.47 9.69
N GLY A 18 -4.89 9.65 10.58
CA GLY A 18 -4.18 9.06 11.71
C GLY A 18 -3.18 7.99 11.25
N GLU A 19 -3.60 7.14 10.32
CA GLU A 19 -2.76 6.13 9.68
C GLU A 19 -1.64 6.79 8.87
N LEU A 20 -1.96 7.84 8.10
CA LEU A 20 -0.98 8.61 7.35
C LEU A 20 0.09 9.23 8.26
N LYS A 21 -0.31 9.79 9.41
CA LYS A 21 0.63 10.35 10.39
C LYS A 21 1.57 9.28 10.94
N SER A 22 1.05 8.09 11.19
CA SER A 22 1.84 6.96 11.71
C SER A 22 2.88 6.49 10.68
N ILE A 23 2.50 6.39 9.41
CA ILE A 23 3.41 6.05 8.31
C ILE A 23 4.53 7.11 8.18
N LYS A 24 4.19 8.40 8.19
CA LYS A 24 5.20 9.49 8.12
C LYS A 24 6.16 9.50 9.30
N ASN A 25 5.70 9.12 10.48
CA ASN A 25 6.57 8.99 11.64
C ASN A 25 7.54 7.83 11.47
N LEU A 26 7.07 6.70 10.95
CA LEU A 26 7.91 5.54 10.63
C LEU A 26 8.98 5.89 9.58
N GLU A 27 8.60 6.58 8.51
CA GLU A 27 9.52 7.08 7.47
C GLU A 27 10.65 7.94 8.07
N LYS A 28 10.31 8.85 9.00
CA LYS A 28 11.31 9.67 9.70
C LYS A 28 12.23 8.85 10.58
N GLN A 29 11.70 7.84 11.29
CA GLN A 29 12.52 6.98 12.16
C GLN A 29 13.50 6.13 11.37
N LEU A 30 13.08 5.64 10.19
CA LEU A 30 13.89 4.78 9.34
C LEU A 30 14.73 5.56 8.32
N ASN A 31 14.51 6.88 8.22
CA ASN A 31 15.15 7.78 7.26
C ASN A 31 15.01 7.27 5.80
N ASP A 32 13.85 6.73 5.47
CA ASP A 32 13.52 6.15 4.16
C ASP A 32 12.05 6.40 3.81
N LYS A 33 11.68 6.29 2.53
CA LYS A 33 10.31 6.50 2.01
C LYS A 33 9.64 5.17 1.69
N TYR A 34 8.40 5.01 2.12
CA TYR A 34 7.66 3.75 1.93
C TYR A 34 6.39 3.99 1.10
N TYR A 35 6.16 3.12 0.12
CA TYR A 35 4.89 3.04 -0.60
C TYR A 35 4.05 1.94 0.04
N LEU A 36 2.85 2.30 0.52
CA LEU A 36 1.89 1.32 1.01
C LEU A 36 0.99 0.86 -0.14
N ILE A 37 0.98 -0.44 -0.39
CA ILE A 37 0.08 -1.08 -1.35
C ILE A 37 -0.81 -2.02 -0.53
N ALA A 38 -2.10 -1.72 -0.43
CA ALA A 38 -3.07 -2.57 0.25
C ALA A 38 -3.83 -3.39 -0.78
N PHE A 39 -3.82 -4.70 -0.60
CA PHE A 39 -4.63 -5.61 -1.40
C PHE A 39 -5.88 -5.97 -0.60
N ASN A 40 -7.05 -5.90 -1.23
CA ASN A 40 -8.23 -6.55 -0.67
C ASN A 40 -7.93 -8.04 -0.67
N LYS A 41 -7.85 -8.62 0.52
CA LYS A 41 -7.78 -10.07 0.66
C LYS A 41 -9.12 -10.60 0.15
N GLU A 42 -9.14 -11.19 -1.03
CA GLU A 42 -10.32 -11.93 -1.47
C GLU A 42 -10.57 -13.02 -0.41
N GLU A 43 -11.67 -12.90 0.34
CA GLU A 43 -12.21 -13.97 1.16
C GLU A 43 -12.75 -15.07 0.22
N ASN A 44 -11.84 -15.73 -0.49
CA ASN A 44 -12.12 -16.87 -1.34
C ASN A 44 -11.09 -17.98 -1.06
N LEU A 45 -11.16 -18.55 0.13
CA LEU A 45 -10.93 -19.98 0.28
C LEU A 45 -12.29 -20.66 0.12
N LYS A 46 -12.68 -20.88 -1.15
CA LYS A 46 -13.85 -21.65 -1.63
C LYS A 46 -13.76 -23.14 -1.17
N PRO A 47 -14.79 -23.98 -1.41
CA PRO A 47 -16.23 -23.76 -1.63
C PRO A 47 -17.11 -24.25 -0.46
#